data_AF-A0A1Z8BF45-F1
#
_entry.id   AF-A0A1Z8BF45-F1
#
_cell.length_a   1.000
_cell.length_b   1.000
_cell.length_c   1.000
_cell.angle_alpha   90.00
_cell.angle_beta   90.00
_cell.angle_gamma   90.00
#
_symmetry.space_group_name_H-M   'P 1'
#
loop_
_entity.id
_entity.type
_entity.pdbx_description
1 polymer ?
#
loop_
_entity_poly.entity_id
_entity_poly.type
_entity_poly.pdbx_seq_one_letter_code
_entity_poly.pdbx_strand_id
1 'polypeptide(L)'
;MNKIVLFIAFLFTAIFSQAQELTLEATTSNPTTEINDGVIEVAVLNGTPPYTYKWSNQSTSLKSNKATGVTEGFEYSVLVTDSEGKTATGYYQVESEHITEILNGGAVPAVAAMGNVLFWDPFSAIGIYDPVVYAEGKNISIPDWEAGDLNKYTLNRWLKADGSTVKKGEPVAIISIEGKDDVTVMSPSKGVFKHLESRGNPLNEGDVIYNGENSGDVVETGAHLFSRVEYSEKTPLLHPNGDVQTKGIPFIVVWLVLGALFFTVRMGFINFRGFKHSIDLAKGKYDDPTAPGQVTHFQALATAVSGTVGLGNIASVAVAISLGGAGATFWMILAGLLGMSSKFVECTLGVKYRFIAEDGSVYGGPMNYLRYGLEKQSKKGLGKVLAVMFAILAIGASFGGGNMFQSNQAFAGLVTQFKFLEGYGFWFGVVTAVLVGFVIIGGIKSIAKVTEKVVPFMASVYVIAALAVIIINIENIGPAFSAIIDGAFSPSAIKGGIIGVLIVGFQRAAFSNEAGVGSAAIAHSAA
;
A
#
# COMPACT_ATOMS: atom_id res chain seq x y z
N MET A 1 -41.17 -61.73 24.07
CA MET A 1 -41.21 -61.02 22.76
C MET A 1 -40.77 -59.55 22.81
N ASN A 2 -40.40 -58.96 23.96
CA ASN A 2 -40.12 -57.51 24.06
C ASN A 2 -38.65 -57.11 23.89
N LYS A 3 -37.67 -57.98 24.16
CA LYS A 3 -36.24 -57.61 24.05
C LYS A 3 -35.72 -57.58 22.62
N ILE A 4 -36.24 -58.45 21.75
CA ILE A 4 -35.83 -58.53 20.33
C ILE A 4 -36.39 -57.35 19.54
N VAL A 5 -37.63 -56.92 19.80
CA VAL A 5 -38.23 -55.74 19.15
C VAL A 5 -37.52 -54.45 19.56
N LEU A 6 -37.15 -54.31 20.84
CA LEU A 6 -36.34 -53.17 21.31
C LEU A 6 -34.92 -53.17 20.72
N PHE A 7 -34.28 -54.33 20.58
CA PHE A 7 -32.95 -54.45 19.98
C PHE A 7 -32.96 -54.18 18.47
N ILE A 8 -34.01 -54.62 17.76
CA ILE A 8 -34.20 -54.34 16.33
C ILE A 8 -34.58 -52.87 16.11
N ALA A 9 -35.38 -52.25 16.99
CA ALA A 9 -35.67 -50.82 16.93
C ALA A 9 -34.42 -49.96 17.23
N PHE A 10 -33.55 -50.41 18.13
CA PHE A 10 -32.26 -49.77 18.42
C PHE A 10 -31.25 -49.95 17.28
N LEU A 11 -31.22 -51.13 16.62
CA LEU A 11 -30.44 -51.32 15.39
C LEU A 11 -31.00 -50.51 14.22
N PHE A 12 -32.32 -50.40 14.05
CA PHE A 12 -32.93 -49.58 13.00
C PHE A 12 -32.69 -48.08 13.22
N THR A 13 -32.68 -47.60 14.47
CA THR A 13 -32.31 -46.20 14.78
C THR A 13 -30.81 -45.94 14.65
N ALA A 14 -29.95 -46.94 14.91
CA ALA A 14 -28.51 -46.83 14.68
C ALA A 14 -28.12 -46.89 13.19
N ILE A 15 -28.89 -47.58 12.33
CA ILE A 15 -28.61 -47.69 10.89
C ILE A 15 -29.04 -46.43 10.10
N PHE A 16 -29.97 -45.61 10.65
CA PHE A 16 -30.37 -44.34 10.03
C PHE A 16 -29.55 -43.12 10.48
N SER A 17 -28.48 -43.32 11.28
CA SER A 17 -27.52 -42.27 11.63
C SER A 17 -26.22 -42.42 10.85
N GLN A 18 -26.29 -42.70 9.55
CA GLN A 18 -25.21 -42.24 8.68
C GLN A 18 -25.33 -40.71 8.63
N ALA A 19 -24.48 -40.03 9.39
CA ALA A 19 -24.31 -38.59 9.25
C ALA A 19 -23.94 -38.32 7.80
N GLN A 20 -24.87 -37.74 7.04
CA GLN A 20 -24.62 -37.38 5.66
C GLN A 20 -23.45 -36.38 5.66
N GLU A 21 -22.38 -36.72 4.94
CA GLU A 21 -21.18 -35.87 4.92
C GLU A 21 -21.50 -34.55 4.21
N LEU A 22 -21.08 -33.45 4.84
CA LEU A 22 -21.19 -32.11 4.27
C LEU A 22 -20.42 -32.10 2.94
N THR A 23 -21.11 -31.84 1.83
CA THR A 23 -20.51 -31.87 0.49
C THR A 23 -20.54 -30.47 -0.11
N LEU A 24 -19.50 -30.10 -0.86
CA LEU A 24 -19.38 -28.78 -1.48
C LEU A 24 -19.33 -28.92 -3.01
N GLU A 25 -20.22 -28.21 -3.69
CA GLU A 25 -20.14 -27.99 -5.13
C GLU A 25 -19.76 -26.54 -5.38
N ALA A 26 -18.91 -26.27 -6.37
CA ALA A 26 -18.53 -24.91 -6.70
C ALA A 26 -18.75 -24.63 -8.19
N THR A 27 -19.13 -23.39 -8.47
CA THR A 27 -19.09 -22.81 -9.80
C THR A 27 -18.01 -21.73 -9.83
N THR A 28 -17.20 -21.76 -10.88
CA THR A 28 -16.18 -20.74 -11.14
C THR A 28 -16.58 -19.92 -12.36
N SER A 29 -16.25 -18.64 -12.36
CA SER A 29 -16.47 -17.78 -13.53
C SER A 29 -15.36 -16.74 -13.66
N ASN A 30 -14.94 -16.50 -14.89
CA ASN A 30 -14.06 -15.39 -15.28
C ASN A 30 -14.93 -14.29 -15.94
N PRO A 31 -15.25 -13.18 -15.23
CA PRO A 31 -16.24 -12.22 -15.71
C PRO A 31 -15.73 -11.30 -16.83
N THR A 32 -14.45 -10.93 -16.79
CA THR A 32 -13.85 -10.01 -17.77
C THR A 32 -12.50 -10.51 -18.23
N THR A 33 -11.71 -9.65 -18.89
CA THR A 33 -10.33 -9.96 -19.30
C THR A 33 -9.30 -9.32 -18.37
N GLU A 34 -9.77 -8.68 -17.29
CA GLU A 34 -8.93 -8.02 -16.29
C GLU A 34 -8.37 -9.07 -15.31
N ILE A 35 -7.24 -8.75 -14.68
CA ILE A 35 -6.66 -9.66 -13.69
C ILE A 35 -7.32 -9.49 -12.31
N ASN A 36 -7.39 -10.57 -11.54
CA ASN A 36 -7.91 -10.59 -10.18
C ASN A 36 -9.39 -10.16 -10.10
N ASP A 37 -10.22 -10.61 -11.03
CA ASP A 37 -11.67 -10.37 -11.04
C ASP A 37 -12.48 -11.68 -11.02
N GLY A 38 -11.80 -12.83 -11.06
CA GLY A 38 -12.37 -14.15 -10.98
C GLY A 38 -13.30 -14.34 -9.79
N VAL A 39 -14.23 -15.27 -9.95
CA VAL A 39 -15.30 -15.54 -8.99
C VAL A 39 -15.43 -17.03 -8.74
N ILE A 40 -15.55 -17.40 -7.46
CA ILE A 40 -15.81 -18.76 -7.00
C ILE A 40 -17.04 -18.71 -6.11
N GLU A 41 -18.08 -19.46 -6.45
CA GLU A 41 -19.31 -19.55 -5.67
C GLU A 41 -19.55 -21.01 -5.25
N VAL A 42 -19.82 -21.23 -3.96
CA VAL A 42 -19.95 -22.57 -3.37
C VAL A 42 -21.37 -22.81 -2.91
N ALA A 43 -21.92 -23.92 -3.35
CA ALA A 43 -23.16 -24.50 -2.87
C ALA A 43 -22.84 -25.61 -1.85
N VAL A 44 -23.55 -25.57 -0.73
CA VAL A 44 -23.41 -26.58 0.33
C VAL A 44 -24.53 -27.59 0.18
N LEU A 45 -24.17 -28.86 0.01
CA LEU A 45 -25.10 -29.97 -0.05
C LEU A 45 -25.05 -30.75 1.27
N ASN A 46 -26.21 -31.21 1.73
CA ASN A 46 -26.36 -32.06 2.90
C ASN A 46 -25.90 -31.44 4.24
N GLY A 47 -25.99 -30.10 4.37
CA GLY A 47 -25.66 -29.38 5.61
C GLY A 47 -26.87 -28.74 6.29
N THR A 48 -26.68 -28.30 7.54
CA THR A 48 -27.71 -27.57 8.31
C THR A 48 -27.36 -26.07 8.44
N PRO A 49 -28.11 -25.15 7.79
CA PRO A 49 -27.83 -23.71 7.89
C PRO A 49 -28.08 -23.16 9.30
N PRO A 50 -27.47 -22.01 9.70
CA PRO A 50 -26.58 -21.15 8.90
C PRO A 50 -25.17 -21.74 8.71
N TYR A 51 -24.52 -21.36 7.61
CA TYR A 51 -23.15 -21.77 7.29
C TYR A 51 -22.15 -20.64 7.55
N THR A 52 -20.92 -21.02 7.88
CA THR A 52 -19.75 -20.13 7.94
C THR A 52 -18.73 -20.56 6.89
N TYR A 53 -18.25 -19.63 6.09
CA TYR A 53 -17.34 -19.87 4.96
C TYR A 53 -15.98 -19.23 5.24
N LYS A 54 -14.99 -20.02 5.65
CA LYS A 54 -13.62 -19.55 5.85
C LYS A 54 -12.81 -19.72 4.56
N TRP A 55 -12.76 -18.67 3.76
CA TRP A 55 -11.97 -18.59 2.54
C TRP A 55 -10.50 -18.28 2.82
N SER A 56 -9.61 -18.85 2.01
CA SER A 56 -8.19 -18.45 1.92
C SER A 56 -8.00 -17.03 1.37
N ASN A 57 -8.94 -16.54 0.55
CA ASN A 57 -8.99 -15.13 0.16
C ASN A 57 -9.43 -14.27 1.36
N GLN A 58 -8.51 -13.44 1.87
CA GLN A 58 -8.75 -12.59 3.03
C GLN A 58 -9.86 -11.55 2.83
N SER A 59 -10.13 -11.14 1.59
CA SER A 59 -11.14 -10.14 1.28
C SER A 59 -12.57 -10.69 1.32
N THR A 60 -12.75 -12.02 1.37
CA THR A 60 -14.07 -12.65 1.34
C THR A 60 -14.67 -12.80 2.74
N SER A 61 -15.89 -12.32 2.94
CA SER A 61 -16.60 -12.40 4.23
C SER A 61 -16.85 -13.85 4.70
N LEU A 62 -16.75 -14.10 6.01
CA LEU A 62 -17.15 -15.35 6.67
C LEU A 62 -18.61 -15.77 6.39
N LYS A 63 -19.46 -14.83 5.97
CA LYS A 63 -20.88 -15.07 5.65
C LYS A 63 -21.12 -15.29 4.16
N SER A 64 -20.10 -15.12 3.33
CA SER A 64 -20.23 -15.17 1.87
C SER A 64 -19.89 -16.57 1.38
N ASN A 65 -20.85 -17.20 0.71
CA ASN A 65 -20.61 -18.40 -0.08
C ASN A 65 -19.88 -18.11 -1.40
N LYS A 66 -19.56 -16.84 -1.67
CA LYS A 66 -18.97 -16.34 -2.91
C LYS A 66 -17.71 -15.53 -2.63
N ALA A 67 -16.60 -15.94 -3.23
CA ALA A 67 -15.37 -15.17 -3.29
C ALA A 67 -15.28 -14.47 -4.64
N THR A 68 -15.05 -13.16 -4.62
CA THR A 68 -14.89 -12.31 -5.82
C THR A 68 -13.53 -11.65 -5.81
N GLY A 69 -13.02 -11.31 -7.00
CA GLY A 69 -11.69 -10.71 -7.13
C GLY A 69 -10.57 -11.68 -6.77
N VAL A 70 -10.79 -12.97 -7.03
CA VAL A 70 -9.75 -13.98 -6.88
C VAL A 70 -8.83 -13.96 -8.10
N THR A 71 -7.56 -14.28 -7.91
CA THR A 71 -6.59 -14.36 -9.00
C THR A 71 -6.82 -15.61 -9.85
N GLU A 72 -6.98 -15.43 -11.14
CA GLU A 72 -7.11 -16.49 -12.12
C GLU A 72 -5.81 -17.32 -12.15
N GLY A 73 -5.93 -18.63 -12.34
CA GLY A 73 -4.77 -19.51 -12.33
C GLY A 73 -4.21 -19.81 -10.94
N PHE A 74 -4.80 -19.29 -9.86
CA PHE A 74 -4.40 -19.52 -8.48
C PHE A 74 -5.44 -20.36 -7.72
N GLU A 75 -4.97 -21.31 -6.90
CA GLU A 75 -5.85 -22.18 -6.12
C GLU A 75 -6.27 -21.52 -4.80
N TYR A 76 -7.58 -21.53 -4.53
CA TYR A 76 -8.19 -21.03 -3.31
C TYR A 76 -8.88 -22.15 -2.56
N SER A 77 -8.61 -22.26 -1.25
CA SER A 77 -9.35 -23.14 -0.35
C SER A 77 -10.50 -22.42 0.35
N VAL A 78 -11.56 -23.16 0.69
CA VAL A 78 -12.65 -22.72 1.58
C VAL A 78 -13.04 -23.83 2.54
N LEU A 79 -13.05 -23.50 3.84
CA LEU A 79 -13.56 -24.36 4.91
C LEU A 79 -14.97 -23.91 5.25
N VAL A 80 -15.97 -24.74 4.96
CA VAL A 80 -17.37 -24.49 5.32
C VAL A 80 -17.70 -25.21 6.62
N THR A 81 -18.32 -24.52 7.56
CA THR A 81 -18.84 -25.08 8.83
C THR A 81 -20.34 -24.84 8.90
N ASP A 82 -21.11 -25.89 9.18
CA ASP A 82 -22.55 -25.80 9.39
C ASP A 82 -22.92 -25.48 10.86
N SER A 83 -24.21 -25.33 11.15
CA SER A 83 -24.70 -25.00 12.50
C SER A 83 -24.55 -26.13 13.52
N GLU A 84 -24.36 -27.37 13.06
CA GLU A 84 -24.09 -28.55 13.89
C GLU A 84 -22.58 -28.75 14.13
N GLY A 85 -21.74 -27.91 13.53
CA GLY A 85 -20.28 -27.96 13.64
C GLY A 85 -19.61 -28.94 12.68
N LYS A 86 -20.33 -29.51 11.71
CA LYS A 86 -19.73 -30.32 10.65
C LYS A 86 -19.00 -29.42 9.66
N THR A 87 -17.87 -29.93 9.16
CA THR A 87 -16.99 -29.15 8.29
C THR A 87 -16.67 -29.87 6.99
N ALA A 88 -16.52 -29.11 5.91
CA ALA A 88 -16.01 -29.59 4.62
C ALA A 88 -15.04 -28.56 4.05
N THR A 89 -13.98 -29.03 3.39
CA THR A 89 -13.01 -28.14 2.73
C THR A 89 -13.00 -28.40 1.24
N GLY A 90 -13.11 -27.35 0.44
CA GLY A 90 -12.96 -27.39 -1.01
C GLY A 90 -11.73 -26.60 -1.46
N TYR A 91 -11.16 -26.99 -2.59
CA TYR A 91 -10.06 -26.30 -3.28
C TYR A 91 -10.51 -26.03 -4.71
N TYR A 92 -10.46 -24.77 -5.11
CA TYR A 92 -11.03 -24.30 -6.37
C TYR A 92 -10.11 -23.30 -7.03
N GLN A 93 -10.08 -23.31 -8.36
CA GLN A 93 -9.26 -22.43 -9.17
C GLN A 93 -10.11 -21.90 -10.33
N VAL A 94 -10.02 -20.61 -10.60
CA VAL A 94 -10.60 -20.00 -11.81
C VAL A 94 -9.61 -20.20 -12.94
N GLU A 95 -10.06 -20.72 -14.09
CA GLU A 95 -9.21 -20.89 -15.26
C GLU A 95 -8.81 -19.53 -15.85
N SER A 96 -7.56 -19.42 -16.30
CA SER A 96 -7.08 -18.23 -17.02
C SER A 96 -7.40 -18.35 -18.50
N GLU A 97 -8.06 -17.34 -19.06
CA GLU A 97 -8.41 -17.24 -20.48
C GLU A 97 -7.47 -16.28 -21.23
N HIS A 98 -6.89 -15.29 -20.53
CA HIS A 98 -6.05 -14.25 -21.13
C HIS A 98 -4.58 -14.35 -20.76
N ILE A 99 -3.69 -13.88 -21.65
CA ILE A 99 -2.24 -13.94 -21.42
C ILE A 99 -1.79 -13.14 -20.19
N THR A 100 -2.49 -12.05 -19.88
CA THR A 100 -2.26 -11.22 -18.69
C THR A 100 -2.56 -11.99 -17.41
N GLU A 101 -3.64 -12.77 -17.39
CA GLU A 101 -4.02 -13.65 -16.28
C GLU A 101 -3.02 -14.78 -16.10
N ILE A 102 -2.62 -15.44 -17.19
CA ILE A 102 -1.60 -16.52 -17.14
C ILE A 102 -0.29 -15.98 -16.55
N LEU A 103 0.17 -14.81 -17.00
CA LEU A 103 1.37 -14.18 -16.48
C LEU A 103 1.23 -13.79 -15.00
N ASN A 104 0.09 -13.22 -14.61
CA ASN A 104 -0.18 -12.83 -13.22
C ASN A 104 -0.25 -14.06 -12.31
N GLY A 105 -1.14 -15.01 -12.61
CA GLY A 105 -1.33 -16.26 -11.85
C GLY A 105 -0.05 -17.08 -11.72
N GLY A 106 0.79 -17.13 -12.77
CA GLY A 106 2.10 -17.77 -12.70
C GLY A 106 3.14 -17.01 -11.86
N ALA A 107 3.05 -15.67 -11.79
CA ALA A 107 3.97 -14.84 -11.03
C ALA A 107 3.63 -14.78 -9.53
N VAL A 108 2.34 -14.83 -9.16
CA VAL A 108 1.88 -14.69 -7.77
C VAL A 108 2.60 -15.64 -6.81
N PRO A 109 2.74 -16.96 -7.06
CA PRO A 109 3.42 -17.87 -6.14
C PRO A 109 4.90 -17.53 -5.94
N ALA A 110 5.60 -17.15 -7.01
CA ALA A 110 7.01 -16.77 -6.94
C ALA A 110 7.20 -15.47 -6.15
N VAL A 111 6.32 -14.48 -6.38
CA VAL A 111 6.32 -13.22 -5.62
C VAL A 111 5.98 -13.45 -4.15
N ALA A 112 5.01 -14.31 -3.84
CA ALA A 112 4.66 -14.67 -2.47
C ALA A 112 5.82 -15.38 -1.75
N ALA A 113 6.52 -16.30 -2.43
CA ALA A 113 7.69 -16.98 -1.88
C ALA A 113 8.85 -16.00 -1.59
N MET A 114 9.16 -15.08 -2.51
CA MET A 114 10.13 -14.01 -2.27
C MET A 114 9.67 -13.07 -1.14
N GLY A 115 8.37 -12.77 -1.11
CA GLY A 115 7.71 -11.97 -0.09
C GLY A 115 7.96 -12.52 1.31
N ASN A 116 7.76 -13.83 1.48
CA ASN A 116 7.97 -14.53 2.75
C ASN A 116 9.41 -14.48 3.26
N VAL A 117 10.40 -14.24 2.39
CA VAL A 117 11.81 -14.10 2.78
C VAL A 117 12.18 -12.63 3.00
N LEU A 118 11.91 -11.77 2.02
CA LEU A 118 12.32 -10.37 2.03
C LEU A 118 11.53 -9.52 3.02
N PHE A 119 10.24 -9.83 3.18
CA PHE A 119 9.34 -9.16 4.10
C PHE A 119 9.12 -9.96 5.37
N TRP A 120 9.93 -11.00 5.60
CA TRP A 120 9.96 -11.68 6.88
C TRP A 120 10.27 -10.68 8.00
N ASP A 121 9.58 -10.85 9.12
CA ASP A 121 9.73 -10.03 10.30
C ASP A 121 10.46 -10.83 11.40
N PRO A 122 11.79 -10.69 11.52
CA PRO A 122 12.54 -11.35 12.57
C PRO A 122 12.19 -10.81 13.96
N PHE A 123 11.68 -9.58 14.07
CA PHE A 123 11.48 -8.91 15.35
C PHE A 123 10.26 -9.46 16.08
N SER A 124 9.17 -9.72 15.36
CA SER A 124 8.02 -10.43 15.96
C SER A 124 8.35 -11.90 16.22
N ALA A 125 9.11 -12.56 15.35
CA ALA A 125 9.51 -13.97 15.53
C ALA A 125 10.34 -14.20 16.82
N ILE A 126 11.15 -13.23 17.23
CA ILE A 126 11.90 -13.27 18.50
C ILE A 126 11.19 -12.58 19.67
N GLY A 127 9.94 -12.15 19.48
CA GLY A 127 9.09 -11.60 20.55
C GLY A 127 9.42 -10.17 20.98
N ILE A 128 10.13 -9.38 20.16
CA ILE A 128 10.42 -7.97 20.47
C ILE A 128 9.14 -7.12 20.49
N TYR A 129 8.18 -7.45 19.63
CA TYR A 129 6.90 -6.75 19.56
C TYR A 129 5.79 -7.64 18.98
N ASP A 130 4.55 -7.19 19.13
CA ASP A 130 3.35 -7.87 18.63
C ASP A 130 2.89 -7.27 17.29
N PRO A 131 2.88 -8.05 16.18
CA PRO A 131 2.47 -7.56 14.87
C PRO A 131 0.95 -7.48 14.69
N VAL A 132 0.14 -7.94 15.66
CA VAL A 132 -1.32 -7.93 15.57
C VAL A 132 -1.88 -6.50 15.59
N VAL A 133 -2.78 -6.22 14.66
CA VAL A 133 -3.45 -4.91 14.54
C VAL A 133 -4.69 -4.91 15.44
N TYR A 134 -4.63 -4.31 16.63
CA TYR A 134 -5.77 -4.20 17.57
C TYR A 134 -6.65 -2.98 17.37
N ALA A 135 -7.96 -3.09 17.17
CA ALA A 135 -8.84 -1.92 17.11
C ALA A 135 -8.78 -1.09 18.42
N GLU A 136 -8.64 0.24 18.31
CA GLU A 136 -8.62 1.15 19.48
C GLU A 136 -10.03 1.45 19.98
N GLY A 137 -10.98 1.54 19.06
CA GLY A 137 -12.37 1.83 19.36
C GLY A 137 -13.22 1.86 18.10
N LYS A 138 -14.48 2.24 18.25
CA LYS A 138 -15.38 2.59 17.14
C LYS A 138 -15.78 4.04 17.26
N ASN A 139 -15.51 4.82 16.20
CA ASN A 139 -16.08 6.14 16.06
C ASN A 139 -17.60 6.03 15.94
N ILE A 140 -18.28 7.03 16.47
CA ILE A 140 -19.72 7.20 16.39
C ILE A 140 -19.96 8.44 15.54
N SER A 141 -20.60 8.21 14.40
CA SER A 141 -21.03 9.25 13.46
C SER A 141 -22.44 9.71 13.77
N ILE A 142 -22.78 10.90 13.26
CA ILE A 142 -24.16 11.33 13.09
C ILE A 142 -24.94 10.23 12.34
N PRO A 143 -26.08 9.73 12.88
CA PRO A 143 -26.92 8.78 12.17
C PRO A 143 -27.48 9.36 10.88
N ASP A 144 -27.56 8.54 9.84
CA ASP A 144 -28.15 8.88 8.54
C ASP A 144 -27.52 10.12 7.84
N TRP A 145 -26.30 10.50 8.23
CA TRP A 145 -25.53 11.52 7.52
C TRP A 145 -24.90 10.94 6.25
N GLU A 146 -24.96 11.70 5.17
CA GLU A 146 -24.31 11.39 3.90
C GLU A 146 -23.40 12.53 3.45
N ALA A 147 -22.36 12.21 2.68
CA ALA A 147 -21.44 13.21 2.15
C ALA A 147 -22.17 14.13 1.17
N GLY A 148 -22.14 15.44 1.43
CA GLY A 148 -22.87 16.44 0.65
C GLY A 148 -24.23 16.84 1.24
N ASP A 149 -24.60 16.31 2.41
CA ASP A 149 -25.77 16.80 3.14
C ASP A 149 -25.56 18.28 3.54
N LEU A 150 -26.58 19.11 3.27
CA LEU A 150 -26.67 20.53 3.60
C LEU A 150 -27.29 20.79 4.99
N ASN A 151 -27.81 19.75 5.64
CA ASN A 151 -28.45 19.87 6.95
C ASN A 151 -27.45 20.32 8.04
N LYS A 152 -27.99 21.00 9.05
CA LYS A 152 -27.29 21.36 10.27
C LYS A 152 -27.61 20.37 11.39
N TYR A 153 -26.55 19.83 12.00
CA TYR A 153 -26.61 18.86 13.07
C TYR A 153 -26.03 19.46 14.34
N THR A 154 -26.82 19.43 15.41
CA THR A 154 -26.45 20.01 16.71
C THR A 154 -26.49 18.92 17.77
N LEU A 155 -25.49 18.89 18.64
CA LEU A 155 -25.51 18.02 19.79
C LEU A 155 -26.57 18.53 20.77
N ASN A 156 -27.68 17.82 20.93
CA ASN A 156 -28.73 18.24 21.86
C ASN A 156 -28.33 17.91 23.30
N ARG A 157 -27.94 16.66 23.54
CA ARG A 157 -27.62 16.16 24.88
C ARG A 157 -26.67 14.98 24.88
N TRP A 158 -25.76 14.94 25.85
CA TRP A 158 -25.02 13.73 26.18
C TRP A 158 -25.82 12.84 27.13
N LEU A 159 -26.05 11.57 26.77
CA LEU A 159 -26.69 10.59 27.68
C LEU A 159 -25.64 9.84 28.51
N LYS A 160 -24.37 9.94 28.13
CA LYS A 160 -23.23 9.32 28.80
C LYS A 160 -22.11 10.33 28.99
N ALA A 161 -21.56 10.34 30.20
CA ALA A 161 -20.41 11.17 30.54
C ALA A 161 -19.15 10.68 29.83
N ASP A 162 -18.23 11.59 29.55
CA ASP A 162 -16.91 11.26 29.05
C ASP A 162 -16.18 10.30 30.01
N GLY A 163 -15.56 9.26 29.48
CA GLY A 163 -14.88 8.21 30.24
C GLY A 163 -15.81 7.16 30.87
N SER A 164 -17.14 7.24 30.70
CA SER A 164 -18.05 6.22 31.24
C SER A 164 -18.01 4.92 30.44
N THR A 165 -18.29 3.79 31.09
CA THR A 165 -18.38 2.49 30.39
C THR A 165 -19.77 2.32 29.78
N VAL A 166 -19.82 1.94 28.51
CA VAL A 166 -21.05 1.69 27.74
C VAL A 166 -21.08 0.27 27.20
N LYS A 167 -22.28 -0.27 26.98
CA LYS A 167 -22.54 -1.54 26.30
C LYS A 167 -23.00 -1.29 24.86
N LYS A 168 -22.81 -2.29 24.00
CA LYS A 168 -23.38 -2.26 22.64
C LYS A 168 -24.90 -2.12 22.71
N GLY A 169 -25.47 -1.17 21.96
CA GLY A 169 -26.90 -0.87 21.91
C GLY A 169 -27.40 0.05 23.02
N GLU A 170 -26.51 0.59 23.86
CA GLU A 170 -26.87 1.54 24.91
C GLU A 170 -26.98 2.98 24.35
N PRO A 171 -28.00 3.78 24.71
CA PRO A 171 -28.10 5.18 24.29
C PRO A 171 -26.93 6.02 24.83
N VAL A 172 -26.30 6.82 23.96
CA VAL A 172 -25.10 7.62 24.31
C VAL A 172 -25.26 9.12 24.10
N ALA A 173 -26.06 9.55 23.13
CA ALA A 173 -26.28 10.96 22.83
C ALA A 173 -27.61 11.18 22.10
N ILE A 174 -28.09 12.43 22.10
CA ILE A 174 -29.21 12.88 21.28
C ILE A 174 -28.71 13.98 20.35
N ILE A 175 -28.99 13.85 19.06
CA ILE A 175 -28.62 14.82 18.02
C ILE A 175 -29.89 15.43 17.45
N SER A 176 -29.93 16.75 17.38
CA SER A 176 -30.97 17.50 16.69
C SER A 176 -30.54 17.77 15.25
N ILE A 177 -31.47 17.55 14.33
CA ILE A 177 -31.30 17.82 12.90
C ILE A 177 -32.26 18.96 12.53
N GLU A 178 -31.77 19.98 11.84
CA GLU A 178 -32.62 21.09 11.43
C GLU A 178 -33.80 20.60 10.58
N GLY A 179 -35.03 20.87 11.04
CA GLY A 179 -36.26 20.49 10.35
C GLY A 179 -36.70 19.03 10.50
N LYS A 180 -36.06 18.21 11.35
CA LYS A 180 -36.46 16.82 11.65
C LYS A 180 -36.52 16.55 13.16
N ASP A 181 -37.07 15.39 13.51
CA ASP A 181 -37.10 14.91 14.90
C ASP A 181 -35.69 14.56 15.42
N ASP A 182 -35.51 14.68 16.73
CA ASP A 182 -34.26 14.33 17.41
C ASP A 182 -33.95 12.84 17.27
N VAL A 183 -32.67 12.53 17.00
CA VAL A 183 -32.21 11.15 16.82
C VAL A 183 -31.40 10.72 18.04
N THR A 184 -31.78 9.58 18.63
CA THR A 184 -31.02 8.95 19.71
C THR A 184 -29.91 8.08 19.13
N VAL A 185 -28.67 8.40 19.46
CA VAL A 185 -27.49 7.65 19.01
C VAL A 185 -27.20 6.53 20.00
N MET A 186 -26.97 5.33 19.46
CA MET A 186 -26.68 4.12 20.24
C MET A 186 -25.21 3.74 20.14
N SER A 187 -24.65 3.22 21.23
CA SER A 187 -23.28 2.74 21.27
C SER A 187 -23.09 1.53 20.34
N PRO A 188 -22.11 1.54 19.42
CA PRO A 188 -21.86 0.45 18.48
C PRO A 188 -21.11 -0.74 19.09
N SER A 189 -20.54 -0.57 20.31
CA SER A 189 -19.70 -1.56 20.97
C SER A 189 -19.70 -1.39 22.50
N LYS A 190 -19.16 -2.39 23.21
CA LYS A 190 -18.84 -2.26 24.63
C LYS A 190 -17.48 -1.57 24.77
N GLY A 191 -17.34 -0.63 25.70
CA GLY A 191 -16.07 0.06 25.93
C GLY A 191 -16.20 1.33 26.77
N VAL A 192 -15.16 2.14 26.76
CA VAL A 192 -15.11 3.47 27.40
C VAL A 192 -15.59 4.51 26.38
N PHE A 193 -16.65 5.22 26.72
CA PHE A 193 -17.21 6.28 25.89
C PHE A 193 -16.34 7.53 25.98
N LYS A 194 -16.00 8.11 24.83
CA LYS A 194 -15.19 9.30 24.68
C LYS A 194 -15.89 10.35 23.85
N HIS A 195 -15.97 11.56 24.38
CA HIS A 195 -16.40 12.73 23.62
C HIS A 195 -15.26 13.12 22.67
N LEU A 196 -15.55 13.31 21.38
CA LEU A 196 -14.56 13.85 20.45
C LEU A 196 -14.61 15.37 20.49
N GLU A 197 -13.49 15.98 20.11
CA GLU A 197 -13.42 17.42 19.88
C GLU A 197 -13.92 17.73 18.47
N SER A 198 -14.63 18.85 18.31
CA SER A 198 -14.92 19.43 17.01
C SER A 198 -14.03 20.67 16.84
N ARG A 199 -13.23 20.70 15.77
CA ARG A 199 -12.29 21.80 15.48
C ARG A 199 -11.35 22.14 16.66
N GLY A 200 -10.89 21.11 17.38
CA GLY A 200 -9.98 21.26 18.54
C GLY A 200 -10.62 21.83 19.80
N ASN A 201 -11.96 21.89 19.85
CA ASN A 201 -12.71 22.28 21.05
C ASN A 201 -13.61 21.13 21.53
N PRO A 202 -13.80 20.97 22.85
CA PRO A 202 -14.77 20.02 23.38
C PRO A 202 -16.18 20.33 22.89
N LEU A 203 -16.90 19.30 22.43
CA LEU A 203 -18.31 19.41 22.04
C LEU A 203 -19.22 19.48 23.27
N ASN A 204 -19.87 20.63 23.47
CA ASN A 204 -20.85 20.85 24.53
C ASN A 204 -22.28 20.73 23.98
N GLU A 205 -23.23 20.58 24.90
CA GLU A 205 -24.65 20.58 24.56
C GLU A 205 -25.04 21.92 23.93
N GLY A 206 -25.67 21.87 22.76
CA GLY A 206 -26.01 23.02 21.92
C GLY A 206 -24.98 23.34 20.84
N ASP A 207 -23.79 22.71 20.86
CA ASP A 207 -22.77 22.95 19.84
C ASP A 207 -23.13 22.26 18.51
N VAL A 208 -22.75 22.91 17.41
CA VAL A 208 -22.93 22.39 16.06
C VAL A 208 -21.85 21.34 15.80
N ILE A 209 -22.29 20.12 15.51
CA ILE A 209 -21.39 19.02 15.13
C ILE A 209 -20.96 19.20 13.68
N TYR A 210 -21.94 19.37 12.78
CA TYR A 210 -21.72 19.53 11.34
C TYR A 210 -22.75 20.50 10.76
N ASN A 211 -22.32 21.39 9.88
CA ASN A 211 -23.22 22.23 9.08
C ASN A 211 -22.81 22.15 7.60
N GLY A 212 -23.69 21.60 6.75
CA GLY A 212 -23.40 21.46 5.33
C GLY A 212 -23.34 22.78 4.54
N GLU A 213 -23.83 23.89 5.09
CA GLU A 213 -23.63 25.23 4.50
C GLU A 213 -22.27 25.85 4.89
N ASN A 214 -21.58 25.29 5.88
CA ASN A 214 -20.26 25.73 6.32
C ASN A 214 -19.18 25.01 5.50
N SER A 215 -18.47 25.77 4.66
CA SER A 215 -17.37 25.25 3.84
C SER A 215 -16.26 24.59 4.66
N GLY A 216 -16.05 25.00 5.92
CA GLY A 216 -15.11 24.33 6.83
C GLY A 216 -15.52 22.90 7.18
N ASP A 217 -16.80 22.69 7.51
CA ASP A 217 -17.31 21.38 7.94
C ASP A 217 -17.43 20.41 6.75
N VAL A 218 -17.71 20.94 5.55
CA VAL A 218 -17.77 20.14 4.31
C VAL A 218 -16.40 19.62 3.88
N VAL A 219 -15.33 20.37 4.16
CA VAL A 219 -13.96 20.01 3.77
C VAL A 219 -13.24 19.20 4.86
N GLU A 220 -13.64 19.35 6.11
CA GLU A 220 -13.02 18.63 7.24
C GLU A 220 -13.32 17.12 7.19
N THR A 221 -12.23 16.33 7.14
CA THR A 221 -12.35 14.86 7.08
C THR A 221 -12.85 14.33 8.42
N GLY A 222 -14.04 13.71 8.40
CA GLY A 222 -14.64 13.15 9.61
C GLY A 222 -15.43 14.16 10.44
N ALA A 223 -15.80 15.32 9.89
CA ALA A 223 -16.64 16.32 10.58
C ALA A 223 -18.00 15.78 11.08
N HIS A 224 -18.46 14.66 10.53
CA HIS A 224 -19.65 13.95 10.97
C HIS A 224 -19.44 13.05 12.21
N LEU A 225 -18.21 12.94 12.72
CA LEU A 225 -17.86 12.15 13.90
C LEU A 225 -17.88 13.04 15.14
N PHE A 226 -18.55 12.60 16.21
CA PHE A 226 -18.73 13.42 17.41
C PHE A 226 -18.37 12.70 18.71
N SER A 227 -18.31 11.37 18.70
CA SER A 227 -17.85 10.57 19.83
C SER A 227 -17.17 9.27 19.37
N ARG A 228 -16.54 8.56 20.32
CA ARG A 228 -15.92 7.25 20.09
C ARG A 228 -16.19 6.34 21.30
N VAL A 229 -16.24 5.03 21.07
CA VAL A 229 -16.16 4.02 22.13
C VAL A 229 -14.83 3.32 22.01
N GLU A 230 -13.93 3.55 22.96
CA GLU A 230 -12.64 2.87 23.08
C GLU A 230 -12.84 1.48 23.65
N TYR A 231 -12.27 0.45 23.03
CA TYR A 231 -12.41 -0.91 23.53
C TYR A 231 -11.63 -1.08 24.83
N SER A 232 -12.29 -1.64 25.86
CA SER A 232 -11.66 -1.91 27.16
C SER A 232 -10.62 -3.03 27.10
N GLU A 233 -10.71 -3.88 26.08
CA GLU A 233 -9.81 -5.02 25.85
C GLU A 233 -9.25 -4.95 24.43
N LYS A 234 -8.00 -5.38 24.27
CA LYS A 234 -7.32 -5.46 22.98
C LYS A 234 -8.09 -6.38 22.03
N THR A 235 -8.84 -5.79 21.11
CA THR A 235 -9.65 -6.53 20.15
C THR A 235 -8.92 -6.59 18.81
N PRO A 236 -8.45 -7.75 18.32
CA PRO A 236 -7.76 -7.82 17.05
C PRO A 236 -8.70 -7.40 15.92
N LEU A 237 -8.19 -6.61 15.01
CA LEU A 237 -8.85 -6.29 13.76
C LEU A 237 -8.77 -7.52 12.87
N LEU A 238 -9.90 -7.93 12.32
CA LEU A 238 -10.00 -9.11 11.47
C LEU A 238 -10.12 -8.69 10.00
N HIS A 239 -9.57 -9.49 9.11
CA HIS A 239 -9.94 -9.50 7.70
C HIS A 239 -11.41 -9.96 7.57
N PRO A 240 -12.10 -9.65 6.46
CA PRO A 240 -13.44 -10.17 6.19
C PRO A 240 -13.59 -11.69 6.38
N ASN A 241 -12.55 -12.47 6.06
CA ASN A 241 -12.52 -13.92 6.23
C ASN A 241 -12.28 -14.40 7.68
N GLY A 242 -12.16 -13.47 8.63
CA GLY A 242 -11.93 -13.76 10.05
C GLY A 242 -10.48 -13.92 10.47
N ASP A 243 -9.51 -13.87 9.55
CA ASP A 243 -8.10 -13.92 9.92
C ASP A 243 -7.66 -12.63 10.61
N VAL A 244 -6.75 -12.75 11.57
CA VAL A 244 -6.22 -11.60 12.30
C VAL A 244 -5.35 -10.76 11.36
N GLN A 245 -5.62 -9.46 11.28
CA GLN A 245 -4.77 -8.54 10.54
C GLN A 245 -3.45 -8.36 11.27
N THR A 246 -2.35 -8.60 10.56
CA THR A 246 -0.99 -8.38 11.08
C THR A 246 -0.25 -7.38 10.20
N LYS A 247 0.59 -6.56 10.82
CA LYS A 247 1.51 -5.65 10.12
C LYS A 247 2.92 -5.87 10.68
N GLY A 248 3.64 -6.75 10.00
CA GLY A 248 5.04 -7.05 10.28
C GLY A 248 5.97 -5.89 9.93
N ILE A 249 7.12 -5.83 10.61
CA ILE A 249 8.24 -4.97 10.26
C ILE A 249 9.08 -5.71 9.22
N PRO A 250 9.09 -5.29 7.94
CA PRO A 250 9.85 -6.02 6.94
C PRO A 250 11.35 -5.89 7.22
N PHE A 251 12.06 -7.01 7.32
CA PHE A 251 13.52 -7.02 7.53
C PHE A 251 14.26 -6.14 6.51
N ILE A 252 13.84 -6.19 5.24
CA ILE A 252 14.46 -5.41 4.17
C ILE A 252 14.39 -3.89 4.43
N VAL A 253 13.32 -3.38 5.05
CA VAL A 253 13.19 -1.96 5.36
C VAL A 253 14.23 -1.55 6.39
N VAL A 254 14.40 -2.35 7.45
CA VAL A 254 15.42 -2.11 8.47
C VAL A 254 16.82 -2.19 7.87
N TRP A 255 17.08 -3.16 6.99
CA TRP A 255 18.35 -3.28 6.28
C TRP A 255 18.68 -2.03 5.46
N LEU A 256 17.70 -1.50 4.72
CA LEU A 256 17.86 -0.27 3.94
C LEU A 256 18.09 0.96 4.82
N VAL A 257 17.36 1.09 5.94
CA VAL A 257 17.56 2.17 6.92
C VAL A 257 18.99 2.16 7.45
N LEU A 258 19.47 0.99 7.90
CA LEU A 258 20.81 0.83 8.45
C LEU A 258 21.88 1.11 7.41
N GLY A 259 21.68 0.64 6.17
CA GLY A 259 22.57 0.95 5.04
C GLY A 259 22.64 2.45 4.74
N ALA A 260 21.49 3.14 4.68
CA ALA A 260 21.43 4.57 4.42
C ALA A 260 22.05 5.41 5.55
N LEU A 261 21.82 5.02 6.80
CA LEU A 261 22.45 5.64 7.96
C LEU A 261 23.97 5.42 7.95
N PHE A 262 24.42 4.19 7.70
CA PHE A 262 25.83 3.86 7.58
C PHE A 262 26.51 4.70 6.50
N PHE A 263 25.96 4.78 5.29
CA PHE A 263 26.54 5.61 4.23
C PHE A 263 26.51 7.09 4.56
N THR A 264 25.45 7.60 5.18
CA THR A 264 25.37 9.00 5.60
C THR A 264 26.50 9.34 6.57
N VAL A 265 26.73 8.52 7.60
CA VAL A 265 27.81 8.75 8.58
C VAL A 265 29.18 8.51 7.96
N ARG A 266 29.38 7.38 7.26
CA ARG A 266 30.66 6.98 6.65
C ARG A 266 31.16 7.95 5.58
N MET A 267 30.23 8.57 4.85
CA MET A 267 30.52 9.60 3.85
C MET A 267 30.49 11.01 4.46
N GLY A 268 30.38 11.12 5.79
CA GLY A 268 30.43 12.38 6.53
C GLY A 268 29.34 13.36 6.13
N PHE A 269 28.08 12.95 6.06
CA PHE A 269 26.94 13.81 5.70
C PHE A 269 27.08 14.47 4.32
N ILE A 270 27.45 13.65 3.32
CA ILE A 270 27.67 14.10 1.93
C ILE A 270 26.41 14.72 1.30
N ASN A 271 25.23 14.26 1.70
CA ASN A 271 23.93 14.79 1.30
C ASN A 271 23.80 16.30 1.57
N PHE A 272 24.40 16.82 2.66
CA PHE A 272 24.43 18.26 2.93
C PHE A 272 25.66 18.95 2.33
N ARG A 273 26.86 18.36 2.47
CA ARG A 273 28.11 18.99 2.02
C ARG A 273 28.22 19.07 0.49
N GLY A 274 27.69 18.09 -0.23
CA GLY A 274 27.76 17.98 -1.69
C GLY A 274 26.65 18.75 -2.42
N PHE A 275 25.63 19.28 -1.71
CA PHE A 275 24.43 19.83 -2.33
C PHE A 275 24.72 20.97 -3.32
N LYS A 276 25.57 21.93 -2.93
CA LYS A 276 25.96 23.03 -3.82
C LYS A 276 26.68 22.52 -5.07
N HIS A 277 27.59 21.57 -4.90
CA HIS A 277 28.34 20.99 -6.02
C HIS A 277 27.42 20.18 -6.95
N SER A 278 26.42 19.47 -6.43
CA SER A 278 25.45 18.76 -7.28
C SER A 278 24.62 19.72 -8.14
N ILE A 279 24.26 20.89 -7.61
CA ILE A 279 23.54 21.91 -8.40
C ILE A 279 24.46 22.53 -9.47
N ASP A 280 25.72 22.78 -9.14
CA ASP A 280 26.73 23.25 -10.11
C ASP A 280 26.89 22.25 -11.27
N LEU A 281 27.03 20.96 -10.98
CA LEU A 281 27.10 19.89 -12.00
C LEU A 281 25.83 19.82 -12.86
N ALA A 282 24.65 19.89 -12.23
CA ALA A 282 23.37 19.88 -12.95
C ALA A 282 23.18 21.12 -13.85
N LYS A 283 23.80 22.26 -13.49
CA LYS A 283 23.83 23.49 -14.32
C LYS A 283 24.87 23.43 -15.44
N GLY A 284 25.65 22.37 -15.54
CA GLY A 284 26.64 22.17 -16.58
C GLY A 284 28.03 22.70 -16.26
N LYS A 285 28.35 22.95 -14.98
CA LYS A 285 29.70 23.31 -14.56
C LYS A 285 30.50 22.02 -14.33
N TYR A 286 31.30 21.64 -15.32
CA TYR A 286 32.08 20.41 -15.33
C TYR A 286 33.55 20.68 -14.96
N ASP A 287 34.16 19.75 -14.22
CA ASP A 287 35.59 19.80 -13.90
C ASP A 287 36.45 19.45 -15.13
N ASP A 288 36.00 18.50 -15.95
CA ASP A 288 36.60 18.12 -17.24
C ASP A 288 35.51 17.98 -18.31
N PRO A 289 35.37 18.96 -19.23
CA PRO A 289 34.39 18.90 -20.32
C PRO A 289 34.63 17.79 -21.34
N THR A 290 35.81 17.16 -21.34
CA THR A 290 36.20 16.08 -22.27
C THR A 290 36.11 14.68 -21.65
N ALA A 291 35.66 14.59 -20.40
CA ALA A 291 35.47 13.31 -19.73
C ALA A 291 34.52 12.40 -20.55
N PRO A 292 34.81 11.09 -20.64
CA PRO A 292 34.02 10.17 -21.44
C PRO A 292 32.63 9.97 -20.84
N GLY A 293 31.60 10.16 -21.65
CA GLY A 293 30.19 10.01 -21.28
C GLY A 293 29.29 10.05 -22.53
N GLN A 294 28.10 9.44 -22.45
CA GLN A 294 27.14 9.44 -23.56
C GLN A 294 26.09 10.53 -23.44
N VAL A 295 25.87 11.02 -22.22
CA VAL A 295 24.85 12.02 -21.87
C VAL A 295 25.44 13.02 -20.88
N THR A 296 24.86 14.21 -20.76
CA THR A 296 25.31 15.19 -19.75
C THR A 296 24.86 14.80 -18.34
N HIS A 297 25.48 15.40 -17.31
CA HIS A 297 25.02 15.20 -15.92
C HIS A 297 23.54 15.58 -15.73
N PHE A 298 23.07 16.65 -16.38
CA PHE A 298 21.66 17.04 -16.33
C PHE A 298 20.75 16.01 -17.02
N GLN A 299 21.16 15.50 -18.18
CA GLN A 299 20.42 14.47 -18.90
C GLN A 299 20.33 13.17 -18.11
N ALA A 300 21.41 12.75 -17.46
CA ALA A 300 21.40 11.59 -16.57
C ALA A 300 20.50 11.79 -15.36
N LEU A 301 20.55 12.99 -14.74
CA LEU A 301 19.63 13.36 -13.65
C LEU A 301 18.17 13.33 -14.11
N ALA A 302 17.85 13.97 -15.24
CA ALA A 302 16.50 13.97 -15.79
C ALA A 302 16.03 12.55 -16.12
N THR A 303 16.89 11.71 -16.71
CA THR A 303 16.56 10.31 -17.01
C THR A 303 16.30 9.53 -15.73
N ALA A 304 17.16 9.63 -14.71
CA ALA A 304 16.96 8.96 -13.43
C ALA A 304 15.68 9.44 -12.73
N VAL A 305 15.42 10.74 -12.72
CA VAL A 305 14.20 11.33 -12.14
C VAL A 305 12.96 10.90 -12.92
N SER A 306 13.03 10.75 -14.25
CA SER A 306 11.90 10.25 -15.05
C SER A 306 11.48 8.84 -14.66
N GLY A 307 12.44 7.98 -14.30
CA GLY A 307 12.16 6.62 -13.83
C GLY A 307 11.56 6.61 -12.41
N THR A 308 11.98 7.55 -11.55
CA THR A 308 11.54 7.61 -10.15
C THR A 308 10.39 8.57 -9.88
N VAL A 309 9.89 9.33 -10.85
CA VAL A 309 8.76 10.24 -10.67
C VAL A 309 7.64 9.77 -11.58
N GLY A 310 6.77 8.92 -11.02
CA GLY A 310 5.60 8.38 -11.71
C GLY A 310 4.34 8.42 -10.84
N LEU A 311 3.20 8.13 -11.46
CA LEU A 311 1.89 8.05 -10.81
C LEU A 311 1.91 7.10 -9.61
N GLY A 312 2.61 5.97 -9.75
CA GLY A 312 2.83 5.01 -8.67
C GLY A 312 3.44 5.62 -7.41
N ASN A 313 4.37 6.57 -7.56
CA ASN A 313 5.09 7.15 -6.44
C ASN A 313 4.25 8.21 -5.72
N ILE A 314 3.44 8.96 -6.48
CA ILE A 314 2.45 9.90 -5.92
C ILE A 314 1.37 9.13 -5.13
N ALA A 315 0.82 8.06 -5.71
CA ALA A 315 -0.17 7.21 -5.05
C ALA A 315 0.41 6.52 -3.80
N SER A 316 1.69 6.13 -3.84
CA SER A 316 2.36 5.49 -2.69
C SER A 316 2.43 6.40 -1.45
N VAL A 317 2.57 7.72 -1.66
CA VAL A 317 2.61 8.72 -0.58
C VAL A 317 1.22 8.85 0.04
N ALA A 318 0.16 8.90 -0.77
CA ALA A 318 -1.20 8.91 -0.28
C ALA A 318 -1.51 7.64 0.55
N VAL A 319 -1.10 6.46 0.07
CA VAL A 319 -1.23 5.22 0.84
C VAL A 319 -0.43 5.26 2.15
N ALA A 320 0.76 5.85 2.16
CA ALA A 320 1.57 6.02 3.37
C ALA A 320 0.84 6.87 4.42
N ILE A 321 0.24 7.99 4.00
CA ILE A 321 -0.51 8.89 4.89
C ILE A 321 -1.81 8.23 5.35
N SER A 322 -2.55 7.54 4.47
CA SER A 322 -3.80 6.86 4.83
C SER A 322 -3.57 5.70 5.79
N LEU A 323 -2.48 4.96 5.64
CA LEU A 323 -2.15 3.84 6.52
C LEU A 323 -1.42 4.28 7.78
N GLY A 324 -0.60 5.34 7.67
CA GLY A 324 0.34 5.74 8.70
C GLY A 324 0.08 7.07 9.39
N GLY A 325 -1.00 7.75 9.01
CA GLY A 325 -1.29 9.10 9.44
C GLY A 325 -0.30 10.12 8.88
N ALA A 326 -0.50 11.39 9.26
CA ALA A 326 0.36 12.48 8.84
C ALA A 326 1.83 12.28 9.24
N GLY A 327 2.09 11.54 10.33
CA GLY A 327 3.42 11.21 10.83
C GLY A 327 4.30 10.41 9.87
N ALA A 328 3.70 9.59 8.99
CA ALA A 328 4.46 8.85 7.99
C ALA A 328 5.27 9.80 7.08
N THR A 329 4.73 10.99 6.80
CA THR A 329 5.39 12.02 5.98
C THR A 329 6.74 12.45 6.56
N PHE A 330 6.85 12.63 7.88
CA PHE A 330 8.11 12.99 8.53
C PHE A 330 9.19 11.94 8.26
N TRP A 331 8.86 10.68 8.48
CA TRP A 331 9.78 9.57 8.29
C TRP A 331 10.10 9.33 6.82
N MET A 332 9.16 9.61 5.90
CA MET A 332 9.44 9.60 4.46
C MET A 332 10.47 10.65 4.07
N ILE A 333 10.35 11.88 4.60
CA ILE A 333 11.32 12.96 4.36
C ILE A 333 12.70 12.56 4.90
N LEU A 334 12.76 12.04 6.13
CA LEU A 334 14.02 11.60 6.73
C LEU A 334 14.65 10.43 5.95
N ALA A 335 13.85 9.45 5.54
CA ALA A 335 14.30 8.35 4.70
C ALA A 335 14.84 8.84 3.36
N GLY A 336 14.20 9.85 2.75
CA GLY A 336 14.69 10.53 1.57
C GLY A 336 16.06 11.20 1.80
N LEU A 337 16.20 11.96 2.88
CA LEU A 337 17.45 12.63 3.24
C LEU A 337 18.61 11.66 3.45
N LEU A 338 18.37 10.53 4.14
CA LEU A 338 19.37 9.48 4.33
C LEU A 338 19.63 8.72 3.01
N GLY A 339 18.58 8.48 2.23
CA GLY A 339 18.63 7.82 0.93
C GLY A 339 19.51 8.54 -0.09
N MET A 340 19.65 9.87 0.01
CA MET A 340 20.60 10.64 -0.82
C MET A 340 22.03 10.10 -0.70
N SER A 341 22.46 9.70 0.49
CA SER A 341 23.80 9.14 0.71
C SER A 341 23.93 7.74 0.11
N SER A 342 22.91 6.90 0.22
CA SER A 342 22.87 5.60 -0.47
C SER A 342 22.97 5.76 -1.98
N LYS A 343 22.15 6.67 -2.54
CA LYS A 343 22.17 7.01 -3.97
C LYS A 343 23.52 7.55 -4.43
N PHE A 344 24.15 8.38 -3.61
CA PHE A 344 25.50 8.87 -3.89
C PHE A 344 26.50 7.72 -4.01
N VAL A 345 26.47 6.76 -3.09
CA VAL A 345 27.39 5.62 -3.10
C VAL A 345 27.14 4.69 -4.29
N GLU A 346 25.89 4.31 -4.56
CA GLU A 346 25.56 3.43 -5.70
C GLU A 346 25.94 4.07 -7.04
N CYS A 347 25.67 5.36 -7.24
CA CYS A 347 26.03 6.08 -8.46
C CYS A 347 27.55 6.23 -8.59
N THR A 348 28.25 6.55 -7.50
CA THR A 348 29.72 6.63 -7.48
C THR A 348 30.35 5.29 -7.86
N LEU A 349 29.84 4.17 -7.31
CA LEU A 349 30.30 2.83 -7.66
C LEU A 349 29.94 2.47 -9.11
N GLY A 350 28.76 2.88 -9.58
CA GLY A 350 28.32 2.71 -10.97
C GLY A 350 29.31 3.34 -11.94
N VAL A 351 29.64 4.62 -11.72
CA VAL A 351 30.63 5.35 -12.54
C VAL A 351 32.04 4.76 -12.39
N LYS A 352 32.47 4.42 -11.17
CA LYS A 352 33.81 3.88 -10.90
C LYS A 352 34.08 2.52 -11.53
N TYR A 353 33.06 1.68 -11.67
CA TYR A 353 33.17 0.32 -12.21
C TYR A 353 32.45 0.15 -13.56
N ARG A 354 32.08 1.24 -14.23
CA ARG A 354 31.49 1.17 -15.56
C ARG A 354 32.48 0.59 -16.57
N PHE A 355 31.94 -0.08 -17.57
CA PHE A 355 32.66 -0.60 -18.71
C PHE A 355 32.31 0.27 -19.92
N ILE A 356 33.33 0.81 -20.58
CA ILE A 356 33.19 1.56 -21.82
C ILE A 356 33.63 0.63 -22.95
N ALA A 357 32.69 0.29 -23.83
CA ALA A 357 32.96 -0.53 -25.00
C ALA A 357 33.66 0.27 -26.11
N GLU A 358 34.22 -0.45 -27.09
CA GLU A 358 34.98 0.15 -28.19
C GLU A 358 34.14 1.08 -29.09
N ASP A 359 32.83 0.85 -29.15
CA ASP A 359 31.85 1.69 -29.85
C ASP A 359 31.46 2.96 -29.06
N GLY A 360 32.04 3.17 -27.88
CA GLY A 360 31.70 4.27 -26.97
C GLY A 360 30.43 4.02 -26.14
N SER A 361 29.87 2.80 -26.16
CA SER A 361 28.75 2.42 -25.30
C SER A 361 29.18 2.25 -23.85
N VAL A 362 28.42 2.85 -22.93
CA VAL A 362 28.75 2.84 -21.50
C VAL A 362 27.79 1.93 -20.75
N TYR A 363 28.33 0.91 -20.11
CA TYR A 363 27.59 -0.05 -19.30
C TYR A 363 28.01 0.11 -17.85
N GLY A 364 27.08 0.46 -16.97
CA GLY A 364 27.36 0.60 -15.55
C GLY A 364 26.12 0.41 -14.69
N GLY A 365 26.33 0.38 -13.38
CA GLY A 365 25.32 0.03 -12.40
C GLY A 365 25.71 -1.20 -11.57
N PRO A 366 24.74 -1.78 -10.82
CA PRO A 366 25.04 -2.77 -9.79
C PRO A 366 25.63 -4.07 -10.30
N MET A 367 25.17 -4.55 -11.45
CA MET A 367 25.75 -5.71 -12.13
C MET A 367 27.25 -5.53 -12.41
N ASN A 368 27.71 -4.31 -12.70
CA ASN A 368 29.11 -4.03 -12.96
C ASN A 368 29.92 -3.90 -11.66
N TYR A 369 29.47 -3.08 -10.70
CA TYR A 369 30.24 -2.89 -9.47
C TYR A 369 30.23 -4.12 -8.56
N LEU A 370 29.20 -4.97 -8.61
CA LEU A 370 29.17 -6.25 -7.89
C LEU A 370 30.18 -7.22 -8.51
N ARG A 371 30.21 -7.33 -9.84
CA ARG A 371 31.17 -8.18 -10.55
C ARG A 371 32.60 -7.73 -10.32
N TYR A 372 32.93 -6.50 -10.73
CA TYR A 372 34.30 -6.01 -10.75
C TYR A 372 34.80 -5.54 -9.37
N GLY A 373 33.90 -4.99 -8.54
CA GLY A 373 34.25 -4.55 -7.19
C GLY A 373 34.55 -5.71 -6.25
N LEU A 374 33.78 -6.80 -6.31
CA LEU A 374 34.05 -8.00 -5.51
C LEU A 374 35.20 -8.84 -6.07
N GLU A 375 35.42 -8.82 -7.39
CA GLU A 375 36.60 -9.44 -7.99
C GLU A 375 37.91 -8.82 -7.45
N LYS A 376 37.95 -7.48 -7.27
CA LYS A 376 39.09 -6.80 -6.62
C LYS A 376 39.28 -7.16 -5.14
N GLN A 377 38.28 -7.76 -4.50
CA GLN A 377 38.36 -8.26 -3.12
C GLN A 377 38.57 -9.78 -3.05
N SER A 378 39.04 -10.39 -4.14
CA SER A 378 39.23 -11.85 -4.25
C SER A 378 37.94 -12.67 -4.09
N LYS A 379 36.76 -12.05 -4.26
CA LYS A 379 35.42 -12.65 -4.15
C LYS A 379 34.73 -12.78 -5.52
N LYS A 380 35.50 -13.19 -6.54
CA LYS A 380 35.05 -13.26 -7.94
C LYS A 380 33.81 -14.13 -8.16
N GLY A 381 33.72 -15.29 -7.50
CA GLY A 381 32.56 -16.19 -7.60
C GLY A 381 31.28 -15.51 -7.11
N LEU A 382 31.31 -14.97 -5.90
CA LEU A 382 30.19 -14.23 -5.30
C LEU A 382 29.79 -13.03 -6.16
N GLY A 383 30.75 -12.24 -6.65
CA GLY A 383 30.48 -11.08 -7.49
C GLY A 383 29.74 -11.41 -8.78
N LYS A 384 30.11 -12.52 -9.44
CA LYS A 384 29.39 -13.00 -10.63
C LYS A 384 27.96 -13.41 -10.32
N VAL A 385 27.75 -14.18 -9.24
CA VAL A 385 26.41 -14.65 -8.84
C VAL A 385 25.50 -13.45 -8.53
N LEU A 386 25.96 -12.51 -7.71
CA LEU A 386 25.17 -11.33 -7.33
C LEU A 386 24.89 -10.42 -8.52
N ALA A 387 25.83 -10.27 -9.46
CA ALA A 387 25.63 -9.47 -10.66
C ALA A 387 24.54 -10.08 -11.58
N VAL A 388 24.57 -11.40 -11.79
CA VAL A 388 23.56 -12.10 -12.59
C VAL A 388 22.19 -12.03 -11.90
N MET A 389 22.15 -12.29 -10.59
CA MET A 389 20.93 -12.19 -9.79
C MET A 389 20.33 -10.78 -9.87
N PHE A 390 21.14 -9.73 -9.69
CA PHE A 390 20.69 -8.35 -9.85
C PHE A 390 20.14 -8.09 -11.25
N ALA A 391 20.83 -8.53 -12.30
CA ALA A 391 20.38 -8.30 -13.68
C ALA A 391 19.01 -8.95 -13.95
N ILE A 392 18.80 -10.19 -13.51
CA ILE A 392 17.51 -10.90 -13.67
C ILE A 392 16.40 -10.18 -12.90
N LEU A 393 16.65 -9.82 -11.63
CA LEU A 393 15.68 -9.12 -10.79
C LEU A 393 15.37 -7.71 -11.33
N ALA A 394 16.38 -6.98 -11.81
CA ALA A 394 16.21 -5.65 -12.39
C ALA A 394 15.38 -5.69 -13.68
N ILE A 395 15.61 -6.70 -14.54
CA ILE A 395 14.78 -6.94 -15.72
C ILE A 395 13.33 -7.22 -15.29
N GLY A 396 13.10 -8.15 -14.36
CA GLY A 396 11.76 -8.46 -13.86
C GLY A 396 11.06 -7.24 -13.24
N ALA A 397 11.77 -6.47 -12.41
CA ALA A 397 11.26 -5.25 -11.80
C ALA A 397 10.91 -4.17 -12.84
N SER A 398 11.66 -4.08 -13.95
CA SER A 398 11.38 -3.14 -15.03
C SER A 398 10.07 -3.43 -15.77
N PHE A 399 9.72 -4.71 -15.96
CA PHE A 399 8.42 -5.08 -16.54
C PHE A 399 7.27 -4.83 -15.57
N GLY A 400 7.41 -5.26 -14.32
CA GLY A 400 6.35 -5.11 -13.32
C GLY A 400 6.12 -3.66 -12.89
N GLY A 401 7.02 -3.13 -12.06
CA GLY A 401 6.88 -1.79 -11.47
C GLY A 401 7.11 -0.66 -12.46
N GLY A 402 8.05 -0.83 -13.40
CA GLY A 402 8.43 0.21 -14.36
C GLY A 402 7.46 0.37 -15.53
N ASN A 403 6.96 -0.73 -16.09
CA ASN A 403 6.17 -0.71 -17.33
C ASN A 403 4.67 -0.98 -17.08
N MET A 404 4.31 -2.20 -16.64
CA MET A 404 2.92 -2.63 -16.52
C MET A 404 2.15 -1.76 -15.51
N PHE A 405 2.71 -1.57 -14.32
CA PHE A 405 2.05 -0.80 -13.27
C PHE A 405 1.85 0.67 -13.66
N GLN A 406 2.87 1.33 -14.21
CA GLN A 406 2.75 2.75 -14.60
C GLN A 406 1.77 2.95 -15.77
N SER A 407 1.79 2.05 -16.77
CA SER A 407 0.88 2.13 -17.92
C SER A 407 -0.57 1.91 -17.52
N ASN A 408 -0.83 0.93 -16.64
CA ASN A 408 -2.18 0.68 -16.11
C ASN A 408 -2.67 1.85 -15.25
N GLN A 409 -1.84 2.37 -14.32
CA GLN A 409 -2.21 3.52 -13.50
C GLN A 409 -2.47 4.78 -14.34
N ALA A 410 -1.73 4.98 -15.43
CA ALA A 410 -1.98 6.08 -16.36
C ALA A 410 -3.35 5.97 -17.04
N PHE A 411 -3.70 4.77 -17.55
CA PHE A 411 -5.01 4.53 -18.16
C PHE A 411 -6.15 4.67 -17.15
N ALA A 412 -6.03 4.04 -15.98
CA ALA A 412 -7.03 4.13 -14.91
C ALA A 412 -7.27 5.59 -14.50
N GLY A 413 -6.20 6.37 -14.34
CA GLY A 413 -6.29 7.81 -14.08
C GLY A 413 -7.06 8.57 -15.16
N LEU A 414 -6.80 8.29 -16.44
CA LEU A 414 -7.51 8.93 -17.55
C LEU A 414 -8.99 8.55 -17.63
N VAL A 415 -9.35 7.27 -17.43
CA VAL A 415 -10.74 6.81 -17.47
C VAL A 415 -11.59 7.46 -16.36
N THR A 416 -11.00 7.78 -15.20
CA THR A 416 -11.74 8.51 -14.15
C THR A 416 -12.17 9.91 -14.58
N GLN A 417 -11.36 10.58 -15.40
CA GLN A 417 -11.63 11.94 -15.88
C GLN A 417 -12.40 11.95 -17.20
N PHE A 418 -12.13 10.97 -18.05
CA PHE A 418 -12.66 10.86 -19.41
C PHE A 418 -13.36 9.52 -19.59
N LYS A 419 -14.63 9.47 -19.20
CA LYS A 419 -15.44 8.24 -19.25
C LYS A 419 -15.56 7.62 -20.65
N PHE A 420 -15.40 8.39 -21.71
CA PHE A 420 -15.40 7.85 -23.09
C PHE A 420 -14.22 6.91 -23.39
N LEU A 421 -13.16 6.92 -22.56
CA LEU A 421 -12.01 6.02 -22.70
C LEU A 421 -12.25 4.63 -22.07
N GLU A 422 -13.37 4.45 -21.36
CA GLU A 422 -13.73 3.16 -20.75
C GLU A 422 -13.81 2.06 -21.83
N GLY A 423 -13.15 0.92 -21.57
CA GLY A 423 -13.04 -0.18 -22.54
C GLY A 423 -12.00 -0.01 -23.65
N TYR A 424 -11.32 1.14 -23.76
CA TYR A 424 -10.28 1.39 -24.79
C TYR A 424 -8.84 1.14 -24.32
N GLY A 425 -8.64 0.37 -23.24
CA GLY A 425 -7.33 0.13 -22.62
C GLY A 425 -6.31 -0.48 -23.58
N PHE A 426 -6.72 -1.40 -24.44
CA PHE A 426 -5.86 -1.99 -25.46
C PHE A 426 -5.27 -0.93 -26.41
N TRP A 427 -6.12 -0.05 -26.95
CA TRP A 427 -5.70 0.99 -27.88
C TRP A 427 -4.83 2.06 -27.21
N PHE A 428 -5.15 2.41 -25.97
CA PHE A 428 -4.28 3.25 -25.15
C PHE A 428 -2.88 2.62 -25.01
N GLY A 429 -2.82 1.32 -24.72
CA GLY A 429 -1.57 0.57 -24.64
C GLY A 429 -0.79 0.57 -25.95
N VAL A 430 -1.45 0.33 -27.09
CA VAL A 430 -0.82 0.38 -28.43
C VAL A 430 -0.25 1.76 -28.73
N VAL A 431 -1.03 2.82 -28.53
CA VAL A 431 -0.58 4.21 -28.76
C VAL A 431 0.61 4.53 -27.85
N THR A 432 0.52 4.19 -26.57
CA THR A 432 1.60 4.40 -25.60
C THR A 432 2.86 3.63 -26.00
N ALA A 433 2.73 2.38 -26.42
CA ALA A 433 3.86 1.55 -26.87
C ALA A 433 4.54 2.15 -28.11
N VAL A 434 3.78 2.69 -29.07
CA VAL A 434 4.35 3.37 -30.24
C VAL A 434 5.09 4.64 -29.83
N LEU A 435 4.50 5.47 -28.97
CA LEU A 435 5.13 6.70 -28.48
C LEU A 435 6.43 6.41 -27.70
N VAL A 436 6.39 5.45 -26.78
CA VAL A 436 7.58 5.00 -26.03
C VAL A 436 8.61 4.38 -26.99
N GLY A 437 8.16 3.60 -27.97
CA GLY A 437 8.98 3.01 -29.03
C GLY A 437 9.84 4.05 -29.74
N PHE A 438 9.25 5.17 -30.16
CA PHE A 438 10.00 6.28 -30.77
C PHE A 438 11.10 6.85 -29.86
N VAL A 439 10.90 6.83 -28.54
CA VAL A 439 11.87 7.33 -27.57
C VAL A 439 13.01 6.32 -27.36
N ILE A 440 12.69 5.03 -27.18
CA ILE A 440 13.67 4.01 -26.76
C ILE A 440 14.54 3.45 -27.90
N ILE A 441 14.04 3.44 -29.16
CA ILE A 441 14.78 2.88 -30.30
C ILE A 441 16.11 3.59 -30.53
N GLY A 442 16.18 4.90 -30.25
CA GLY A 442 17.42 5.68 -30.35
C GLY A 442 18.41 5.48 -29.18
N GLY A 443 18.14 4.56 -28.27
CA GLY A 443 18.98 4.27 -27.10
C GLY A 443 19.04 5.40 -26.07
N ILE A 444 20.04 5.35 -25.19
CA ILE A 444 20.13 6.27 -24.04
C ILE A 444 20.21 7.75 -24.44
N LYS A 445 20.83 8.07 -25.58
CA LYS A 445 20.92 9.44 -26.10
C LYS A 445 19.54 10.01 -26.46
N SER A 446 18.66 9.18 -27.05
CA SER A 446 17.29 9.57 -27.36
C SER A 446 16.45 9.73 -26.09
N ILE A 447 16.55 8.78 -25.17
CA ILE A 447 15.87 8.81 -23.86
C ILE A 447 16.26 10.09 -23.11
N ALA A 448 17.55 10.40 -23.01
CA ALA A 448 18.06 11.62 -22.39
C ALA A 448 17.51 12.90 -23.03
N LYS A 449 17.49 12.99 -24.37
CA LYS A 449 17.00 14.16 -25.11
C LYS A 449 15.50 14.42 -24.94
N VAL A 450 14.72 13.37 -24.69
CA VAL A 450 13.29 13.51 -24.40
C VAL A 450 13.08 13.86 -22.93
N THR A 451 13.71 13.13 -22.02
CA THR A 451 13.55 13.32 -20.57
C THR A 451 14.04 14.68 -20.09
N GLU A 452 15.13 15.23 -20.66
CA GLU A 452 15.63 16.57 -20.32
C GLU A 452 14.59 17.68 -20.55
N LYS A 453 13.58 17.45 -21.40
CA LYS A 453 12.49 18.40 -21.69
C LYS A 453 11.22 18.06 -20.92
N VAL A 454 10.82 16.79 -20.96
CA VAL A 454 9.57 16.32 -20.35
C VAL A 454 9.62 16.40 -18.83
N VAL A 455 10.76 16.04 -18.22
CA VAL A 455 10.88 15.95 -16.76
C VAL A 455 10.79 17.32 -16.08
N PRO A 456 11.52 18.36 -16.51
CA PRO A 456 11.36 19.68 -15.93
C PRO A 456 9.95 20.24 -16.15
N PHE A 457 9.33 19.98 -17.30
CA PHE A 457 7.96 20.42 -17.58
C PHE A 457 6.96 19.78 -16.61
N MET A 458 6.95 18.45 -16.49
CA MET A 458 6.01 17.74 -15.61
C MET A 458 6.23 18.12 -14.13
N ALA A 459 7.49 18.26 -13.70
CA ALA A 459 7.81 18.67 -12.33
C ALA A 459 7.34 20.11 -12.07
N SER A 460 7.51 21.01 -13.03
CA SER A 460 7.06 22.40 -12.91
C SER A 460 5.54 22.48 -12.79
N VAL A 461 4.79 21.77 -13.64
CA VAL A 461 3.32 21.74 -13.58
C VAL A 461 2.85 21.22 -12.22
N TYR A 462 3.45 20.13 -11.74
CA TYR A 462 3.11 19.55 -10.43
C TYR A 462 3.41 20.52 -9.27
N VAL A 463 4.61 21.11 -9.25
CA VAL A 463 5.01 22.05 -8.20
C VAL A 463 4.13 23.30 -8.21
N ILE A 464 3.80 23.84 -9.39
CA ILE A 464 2.91 25.00 -9.51
C ILE A 464 1.51 24.67 -8.98
N ALA A 465 0.95 23.51 -9.34
CA ALA A 465 -0.35 23.08 -8.86
C ALA A 465 -0.35 22.86 -7.33
N ALA A 466 0.68 22.22 -6.79
CA ALA A 466 0.83 22.02 -5.34
C ALA A 466 0.99 23.36 -4.61
N LEU A 467 1.81 24.28 -5.13
CA LEU A 467 1.96 25.62 -4.56
C LEU A 467 0.66 26.40 -4.60
N ALA A 468 -0.14 26.31 -5.67
CA ALA A 468 -1.45 26.94 -5.73
C ALA A 468 -2.38 26.44 -4.62
N VAL A 469 -2.44 25.11 -4.40
CA VAL A 469 -3.22 24.52 -3.30
C VAL A 469 -2.72 24.99 -1.93
N ILE A 470 -1.39 25.02 -1.72
CA ILE A 470 -0.78 25.49 -0.48
C ILE A 470 -1.08 26.97 -0.22
N ILE A 471 -1.01 27.82 -1.26
CA ILE A 471 -1.28 29.25 -1.15
C ILE A 471 -2.76 29.50 -0.84
N ILE A 472 -3.68 28.77 -1.48
CA ILE A 472 -5.12 28.86 -1.21
C ILE A 472 -5.45 28.41 0.22
N ASN A 473 -4.69 27.44 0.76
CA ASN A 473 -4.89 26.86 2.09
C ASN A 473 -3.77 27.27 3.07
N ILE A 474 -3.23 28.48 2.95
CA ILE A 474 -2.03 28.90 3.69
C ILE A 474 -2.22 28.82 5.22
N GLU A 475 -3.45 29.04 5.69
CA GLU A 475 -3.81 28.96 7.11
C GLU A 475 -3.63 27.55 7.69
N ASN A 476 -3.76 26.52 6.85
CA ASN A 476 -3.64 25.12 7.25
C ASN A 476 -2.19 24.62 7.32
N ILE A 477 -1.20 25.44 6.94
CA ILE A 477 0.22 25.04 6.97
C ILE A 477 0.68 24.72 8.39
N GLY A 478 0.38 25.60 9.36
CA GLY A 478 0.75 25.39 10.76
C GLY A 478 0.19 24.08 11.33
N PRO A 479 -1.14 23.88 11.27
CA PRO A 479 -1.77 22.63 11.67
C PRO A 479 -1.21 21.40 10.96
N ALA A 480 -0.92 21.48 9.66
CA ALA A 480 -0.34 20.37 8.91
C ALA A 480 1.05 19.97 9.42
N PHE A 481 1.93 20.95 9.69
CA PHE A 481 3.25 20.66 10.28
C PHE A 481 3.14 20.08 11.69
N SER A 482 2.21 20.56 12.51
CA SER A 482 1.94 19.98 13.84
C SER A 482 1.51 18.51 13.69
N ALA A 483 0.51 18.24 12.85
CA ALA A 483 0.03 16.87 12.61
C ALA A 483 1.13 15.92 12.11
N ILE A 484 2.06 16.41 11.27
CA ILE A 484 3.20 15.63 10.80
C ILE A 484 4.16 15.31 11.96
N ILE A 485 4.51 16.29 12.79
CA ILE A 485 5.48 16.07 13.89
C ILE A 485 4.84 15.26 15.02
N ASP A 486 3.64 15.65 15.47
CA ASP A 486 2.90 14.97 16.52
C ASP A 486 2.58 13.54 16.11
N GLY A 487 2.12 13.33 14.87
CA GLY A 487 1.88 12.00 14.34
C GLY A 487 3.15 11.15 14.19
N ALA A 488 4.33 11.75 13.98
CA ALA A 488 5.57 10.99 13.79
C ALA A 488 6.14 10.46 15.09
N PHE A 489 5.93 11.19 16.20
CA PHE A 489 6.47 10.88 17.52
C PHE A 489 5.40 10.46 18.53
N SER A 490 4.13 10.43 18.14
CA SER A 490 3.05 9.97 19.03
C SER A 490 3.13 8.45 19.25
N PRO A 491 3.10 7.99 20.52
CA PRO A 491 2.97 6.56 20.84
C PRO A 491 1.65 5.94 20.33
N SER A 492 0.62 6.74 20.05
CA SER A 492 -0.69 6.28 19.56
C SER A 492 -0.82 6.30 18.03
N ALA A 493 0.13 6.89 17.30
CA ALA A 493 0.09 6.89 15.84
C ALA A 493 0.53 5.53 15.30
N ILE A 494 -0.42 4.77 14.74
CA ILE A 494 -0.26 3.38 14.25
C ILE A 494 0.09 2.37 15.35
N LYS A 495 -0.51 1.18 15.27
CA LYS A 495 -0.19 0.05 16.16
C LYS A 495 1.24 -0.42 15.87
N GLY A 496 2.15 -0.06 16.77
CA GLY A 496 3.61 -0.05 16.60
C GLY A 496 4.25 1.25 17.12
N GLY A 497 3.44 2.26 17.44
CA GLY A 497 3.86 3.59 17.85
C GLY A 497 4.81 4.21 16.85
N ILE A 498 5.79 4.95 17.34
CA ILE A 498 6.85 5.58 16.54
C ILE A 498 7.51 4.60 15.56
N ILE A 499 7.75 3.34 15.97
CA ILE A 499 8.42 2.33 15.13
C ILE A 499 7.53 1.95 13.94
N GLY A 500 6.22 1.80 14.16
CA GLY A 500 5.27 1.51 13.08
C GLY A 500 5.20 2.63 12.05
N VAL A 501 5.11 3.90 12.50
CA VAL A 501 5.08 5.08 11.62
C VAL A 501 6.38 5.22 10.85
N LEU A 502 7.51 5.01 11.52
CA LEU A 502 8.83 5.01 10.90
C LEU A 502 8.90 4.02 9.76
N ILE A 503 8.46 2.79 9.97
CA ILE A 503 8.62 1.71 8.99
C ILE A 503 7.70 1.91 7.80
N VAL A 504 6.46 2.35 8.01
CA VAL A 504 5.58 2.74 6.91
C VAL A 504 6.21 3.87 6.10
N GLY A 505 6.77 4.88 6.77
CA GLY A 505 7.46 5.99 6.11
C GLY A 505 8.66 5.53 5.29
N PHE A 506 9.58 4.74 5.86
CA PHE A 506 10.76 4.24 5.17
C PHE A 506 10.42 3.27 4.04
N GLN A 507 9.46 2.36 4.23
CA GLN A 507 9.04 1.41 3.20
C GLN A 507 8.52 2.15 1.96
N ARG A 508 7.69 3.17 2.17
CA ARG A 508 7.08 3.96 1.09
C ARG A 508 8.08 4.92 0.46
N ALA A 509 8.98 5.52 1.26
CA ALA A 509 10.07 6.33 0.74
C ALA A 509 11.03 5.52 -0.14
N ALA A 510 11.41 4.30 0.29
CA ALA A 510 12.29 3.44 -0.49
C ALA A 510 11.70 3.07 -1.86
N PHE A 511 10.38 2.88 -1.95
CA PHE A 511 9.69 2.69 -3.24
C PHE A 511 9.63 3.99 -4.06
N SER A 512 9.33 5.12 -3.42
CA SER A 512 9.17 6.42 -4.09
C SER A 512 10.47 6.95 -4.68
N ASN A 513 11.58 6.85 -3.94
CA ASN A 513 12.87 7.42 -4.35
C ASN A 513 13.86 6.37 -4.88
N GLU A 514 13.56 5.07 -4.78
CA GLU A 514 14.43 3.96 -5.18
C GLU A 514 15.85 3.98 -4.57
N ALA A 515 16.04 4.63 -3.42
CA ALA A 515 17.33 4.68 -2.75
C ALA A 515 17.71 3.29 -2.22
N GLY A 516 18.89 2.80 -2.64
CA GLY A 516 19.38 1.47 -2.26
C GLY A 516 18.86 0.34 -3.15
N VAL A 517 18.04 0.64 -4.16
CA VAL A 517 17.62 -0.32 -5.21
C VAL A 517 18.72 -0.48 -6.26
N GLY A 518 19.54 0.56 -6.50
CA GLY A 518 20.66 0.54 -7.45
C GLY A 518 20.30 0.82 -8.91
N SER A 519 19.03 1.08 -9.23
CA SER A 519 18.54 1.44 -10.57
C SER A 519 19.12 2.77 -11.08
N ALA A 520 19.16 3.80 -10.22
CA ALA A 520 19.63 5.14 -10.59
C ALA A 520 21.10 5.13 -11.07
N ALA A 521 21.92 4.22 -10.51
CA ALA A 521 23.30 4.05 -10.92
C ALA A 521 23.45 3.65 -12.39
N ILE A 522 22.45 3.01 -13.00
CA ILE A 522 22.46 2.62 -14.42
C ILE A 522 22.46 3.88 -15.31
N ALA A 523 21.52 4.80 -15.06
CA ALA A 523 21.42 6.05 -15.80
C ALA A 523 22.63 6.97 -15.55
N HIS A 524 23.04 7.13 -14.29
CA HIS A 524 24.19 7.98 -13.94
C HIS A 524 25.53 7.44 -14.42
N SER A 525 25.65 6.13 -14.67
CA SER A 525 26.88 5.58 -15.24
C SER A 525 27.15 6.06 -16.66
N ALA A 526 26.11 6.46 -17.41
CA ALA A 526 26.22 6.97 -18.77
C ALA A 526 26.63 8.45 -18.86
N ALA A 527 26.63 9.17 -17.72
CA ALA A 527 27.01 10.58 -17.62
C ALA A 527 28.51 10.83 -17.77
#